data_AF-Q6B8H8-F1
#
_entry.id   AF-Q6B8H8-F1
#
_cell.length_a   1.000
_cell.length_b   1.000
_cell.length_c   1.000
_cell.angle_alpha   90.00
_cell.angle_beta   90.00
_cell.angle_gamma   90.00
#
_symmetry.space_group_name_H-M   'P 1'
#
loop_
_entity.id
_entity.type
_entity.pdbx_description
1 polymer ?
#
loop_
_entity_poly.entity_id
_entity_poly.type
_entity_poly.pdbx_seq_one_letter_code
_entity_poly.pdbx_strand_id
1 'polypeptide(L)'
;AIADLLGSVIFVYSFLDFHIFHRKDSPNVFLFKLGGVTASFTASVGSLFLTAIDRYVSIHRPLAYRRIVTRTKAVIAFCMMWAISIIIAVLPLLGWNCKQLNSVCSDIFPLIDENYLMFWISVTTVLVVFIIYAYMYILWKAHHHAVRMLRRTSQKSLVVHSSDGTKVQTARPDQVRMDIRLAKTLVLILAVLVICWGPLLAIMVYDLFWRMDDNI
;
A
#
# COMPACT_ATOMS: atom_id res chain seq x y z
N ALA A 1 7.71 -6.06 6.20
CA ALA A 1 8.55 -6.40 7.36
C ALA A 1 9.96 -5.82 7.24
N ILE A 2 10.83 -6.36 6.36
CA ILE A 2 12.21 -5.82 6.21
C ILE A 2 12.20 -4.37 5.73
N ALA A 3 11.36 -4.02 4.75
CA ALA A 3 11.20 -2.63 4.29
C ALA A 3 10.78 -1.69 5.43
N ASP A 4 9.85 -2.11 6.29
CA ASP A 4 9.35 -1.29 7.40
C ASP A 4 10.42 -1.14 8.51
N LEU A 5 11.22 -2.18 8.76
CA LEU A 5 12.33 -2.12 9.70
C LEU A 5 13.45 -1.21 9.19
N LEU A 6 13.86 -1.37 7.94
CA LEU A 6 14.87 -0.52 7.32
C LEU A 6 14.40 0.94 7.27
N GLY A 7 13.16 1.15 6.83
CA GLY A 7 12.54 2.47 6.79
C GLY A 7 12.49 3.14 8.15
N SER A 8 12.05 2.42 9.20
CA SER A 8 11.97 3.00 10.55
C SER A 8 13.35 3.36 11.12
N VAL A 9 14.36 2.51 10.95
CA VAL A 9 15.73 2.80 11.42
C VAL A 9 16.36 3.96 10.66
N ILE A 10 16.28 3.95 9.33
CA ILE A 10 16.86 5.01 8.48
C ILE A 10 16.15 6.34 8.75
N PHE A 11 14.83 6.33 8.84
CA PHE A 11 14.02 7.52 9.10
C PHE A 11 14.35 8.13 10.46
N VAL A 12 14.34 7.33 11.54
CA VAL A 12 14.65 7.83 12.89
C VAL A 12 16.06 8.40 12.92
N TYR A 13 17.05 7.70 12.38
CA TYR A 13 18.42 8.22 12.35
C TYR A 13 18.54 9.54 11.58
N SER A 14 17.95 9.60 10.38
CA SER A 14 17.97 10.82 9.56
C SER A 14 17.23 11.97 10.23
N PHE A 15 16.10 11.70 10.89
CA PHE A 15 15.29 12.69 11.57
C PHE A 15 16.02 13.29 12.77
N LEU A 16 16.64 12.45 13.60
CA LEU A 16 17.42 12.88 14.77
C LEU A 16 18.62 13.75 14.35
N ASP A 17 19.39 13.29 13.36
CA ASP A 17 20.60 14.00 12.92
C ASP A 17 20.28 15.38 12.31
N PHE A 18 19.16 15.49 11.60
CA PHE A 18 18.72 16.74 10.97
C PHE A 18 18.05 17.70 11.97
N HIS A 19 17.02 17.27 12.71
CA HIS A 19 16.22 18.17 13.56
C HIS A 19 16.81 18.41 14.95
N ILE A 20 17.45 17.41 15.56
CA ILE A 20 17.97 17.54 16.93
C ILE A 20 19.41 18.01 16.90
N PHE A 21 20.26 17.36 16.11
CA PHE A 21 21.68 17.67 16.08
C PHE A 21 22.06 18.80 15.11
N HIS A 22 21.11 19.30 14.29
CA HIS A 22 21.32 20.36 13.29
C HIS A 22 22.59 20.15 12.46
N ARG A 23 22.90 18.89 12.15
CA ARG A 23 24.14 18.55 11.46
C ARG A 23 24.00 18.97 10.00
N LYS A 24 24.86 19.88 9.55
CA LYS A 24 24.92 20.29 8.14
C LYS A 24 25.59 19.19 7.33
N ASP A 25 24.78 18.27 6.83
CA ASP A 25 25.23 17.21 5.93
C ASP A 25 25.62 17.76 4.56
N SER A 26 26.54 17.06 3.89
CA SER A 26 26.78 17.31 2.47
C SER A 26 25.54 16.97 1.63
N PRO A 27 25.29 17.69 0.51
CA PRO A 27 24.22 17.41 -0.45
C PRO A 27 23.97 15.92 -0.72
N ASN A 28 25.03 15.17 -0.98
CA ASN A 28 24.94 13.75 -1.35
C ASN A 28 24.54 12.86 -0.17
N VAL A 29 24.98 13.19 1.05
CA VAL A 29 24.60 12.45 2.26
C VAL A 29 23.13 12.70 2.59
N PHE A 30 22.66 13.95 2.45
CA PHE A 30 21.25 14.28 2.62
C PHE A 30 20.36 13.54 1.61
N LEU A 31 20.71 13.59 0.31
CA LEU A 31 19.98 12.88 -0.73
C LEU A 31 20.02 11.35 -0.55
N PHE A 32 21.12 10.80 -0.02
CA PHE A 32 21.22 9.37 0.29
C PHE A 32 20.29 8.96 1.43
N LYS A 33 20.26 9.75 2.52
CA LYS A 33 19.34 9.52 3.64
C LYS A 33 17.87 9.62 3.19
N LEU A 34 17.54 10.67 2.44
CA LEU A 34 16.20 10.89 1.90
C LEU A 34 15.80 9.78 0.92
N GLY A 35 16.69 9.41 0.00
CA GLY A 35 16.48 8.29 -0.92
C GLY A 35 16.26 6.97 -0.19
N GLY A 36 17.00 6.69 0.88
CA GLY A 36 16.79 5.50 1.71
C GLY A 36 15.41 5.46 2.37
N VAL A 37 14.94 6.61 2.86
CA VAL A 37 13.57 6.76 3.39
C VAL A 37 12.55 6.54 2.29
N THR A 38 12.67 7.24 1.15
CA THR A 38 11.77 7.10 0.00
C THR A 38 11.71 5.67 -0.51
N ALA A 39 12.85 4.99 -0.69
CA ALA A 39 12.93 3.60 -1.14
C ALA A 39 12.17 2.67 -0.20
N SER A 40 12.35 2.85 1.12
CA SER A 40 11.71 2.01 2.13
C SER A 40 10.20 2.20 2.15
N PHE A 41 9.73 3.45 2.05
CA PHE A 41 8.30 3.77 1.95
C PHE A 41 7.68 3.22 0.65
N THR A 42 8.33 3.43 -0.50
CA THR A 42 7.89 2.89 -1.79
C THR A 42 7.87 1.36 -1.78
N ALA A 43 8.86 0.71 -1.16
CA ALA A 43 8.89 -0.75 -1.03
C ALA A 43 7.79 -1.29 -0.08
N SER A 44 7.44 -0.54 0.96
CA SER A 44 6.33 -0.88 1.86
C SER A 44 4.98 -0.81 1.14
N VAL A 45 4.69 0.30 0.44
CA VAL A 45 3.48 0.44 -0.39
C VAL A 45 3.44 -0.61 -1.49
N GLY A 46 4.56 -0.86 -2.17
CA GLY A 46 4.69 -1.90 -3.18
C GLY A 46 4.41 -3.30 -2.63
N SER A 47 4.81 -3.59 -1.39
CA SER A 47 4.49 -4.85 -0.71
C SER A 47 3.00 -4.98 -0.39
N LEU A 48 2.34 -3.89 0.02
CA LEU A 48 0.89 -3.85 0.18
C LEU A 48 0.16 -4.04 -1.14
N PHE A 49 0.65 -3.44 -2.22
CA PHE A 49 0.12 -3.61 -3.57
C PHE A 49 0.22 -5.05 -4.06
N LEU A 50 1.39 -5.70 -3.90
CA LEU A 50 1.56 -7.12 -4.24
C LEU A 50 0.62 -8.02 -3.41
N THR A 51 0.44 -7.69 -2.13
CA THR A 51 -0.51 -8.39 -1.25
C THR A 51 -1.96 -8.18 -1.73
N ALA A 52 -2.32 -6.97 -2.16
CA ALA A 52 -3.64 -6.68 -2.71
C ALA A 52 -3.90 -7.46 -4.01
N ILE A 53 -2.90 -7.55 -4.91
CA ILE A 53 -2.99 -8.38 -6.12
C ILE A 53 -3.15 -9.86 -5.78
N ASP A 54 -2.33 -10.40 -4.86
CA ASP A 54 -2.43 -11.80 -4.44
C ASP A 54 -3.85 -12.12 -3.94
N ARG A 55 -4.38 -11.28 -3.05
CA ARG A 55 -5.74 -11.42 -2.52
C ARG A 55 -6.80 -11.27 -3.62
N TYR A 56 -6.63 -10.33 -4.54
CA TYR A 56 -7.53 -10.14 -5.66
C TYR A 56 -7.60 -11.40 -6.54
N VAL A 57 -6.45 -11.96 -6.94
CA VAL A 57 -6.41 -13.17 -7.78
C VAL A 57 -6.99 -14.37 -7.04
N SER A 58 -6.68 -14.54 -5.76
CA SER A 58 -7.21 -15.62 -4.92
C SER A 58 -8.74 -15.64 -4.88
N ILE A 59 -9.36 -14.46 -4.77
CA ILE A 59 -10.82 -14.31 -4.65
C ILE A 59 -11.51 -14.25 -6.02
N HIS A 60 -10.84 -13.74 -7.06
CA HIS A 60 -11.42 -13.63 -8.39
C HIS A 60 -11.36 -14.94 -9.17
N ARG A 61 -10.26 -15.70 -9.06
CA ARG A 61 -10.01 -16.92 -9.82
C ARG A 61 -9.47 -18.04 -8.92
N PRO A 62 -10.24 -18.56 -7.96
CA PRO A 62 -9.75 -19.54 -6.98
C PRO A 62 -9.20 -20.83 -7.62
N LEU A 63 -9.84 -21.31 -8.69
CA LEU A 63 -9.41 -22.52 -9.42
C LEU A 63 -8.12 -22.31 -10.23
N ALA A 64 -7.87 -21.08 -10.70
CA ALA A 64 -6.67 -20.75 -11.46
C ALA A 64 -5.56 -20.16 -10.59
N TYR A 65 -5.84 -19.78 -9.33
CA TYR A 65 -4.88 -19.16 -8.41
C TYR A 65 -3.57 -19.94 -8.34
N ARG A 66 -3.64 -21.26 -8.12
CA ARG A 66 -2.45 -22.14 -8.02
C ARG A 66 -1.61 -22.20 -9.32
N ARG A 67 -2.23 -21.91 -10.47
CA ARG A 67 -1.56 -21.83 -11.78
C ARG A 67 -1.00 -20.43 -12.06
N ILE A 68 -1.70 -19.39 -11.61
CA ILE A 68 -1.35 -17.98 -11.87
C ILE A 68 -0.24 -17.53 -10.91
N VAL A 69 -0.44 -17.74 -9.60
CA VAL A 69 0.48 -17.35 -8.54
C VAL A 69 1.40 -18.53 -8.22
N THR A 70 2.61 -18.47 -8.77
CA THR A 70 3.67 -19.44 -8.50
C THR A 70 4.78 -18.78 -7.70
N ARG A 71 5.53 -19.57 -6.91
CA ARG A 71 6.64 -19.06 -6.09
C ARG A 71 7.64 -18.27 -6.92
N THR A 72 8.00 -18.77 -8.10
CA THR A 72 8.94 -18.09 -9.00
C THR A 72 8.43 -16.73 -9.46
N LYS A 73 7.17 -16.65 -9.90
CA LYS A 73 6.57 -15.37 -10.32
C LYS A 73 6.44 -14.38 -9.16
N ALA A 74 6.10 -14.86 -7.97
CA ALA A 74 6.01 -14.03 -6.77
C ALA A 74 7.39 -13.46 -6.38
N VAL A 75 8.45 -14.28 -6.44
CA VAL A 75 9.83 -13.82 -6.19
C VAL A 75 10.26 -12.80 -7.25
N ILE A 76 9.99 -13.06 -8.53
CA ILE A 76 10.30 -12.12 -9.61
C ILE A 76 9.59 -10.78 -9.38
N ALA A 77 8.28 -10.79 -9.11
CA ALA A 77 7.51 -9.57 -8.87
C ALA A 77 8.01 -8.80 -7.63
N PHE A 78 8.39 -9.53 -6.57
CA PHE A 78 9.00 -8.94 -5.38
C PHE A 78 10.34 -8.28 -5.71
N CYS A 79 11.25 -8.98 -6.39
CA CYS A 79 12.55 -8.43 -6.80
C CYS A 79 12.40 -7.21 -7.72
N MET A 80 11.48 -7.25 -8.68
CA MET A 80 11.19 -6.11 -9.55
C MET A 80 10.69 -4.90 -8.76
N MET A 81 9.78 -5.10 -7.81
CA MET A 81 9.26 -4.03 -6.96
C MET A 81 10.37 -3.37 -6.13
N TRP A 82 11.27 -4.17 -5.55
CA TRP A 82 12.44 -3.64 -4.83
C TRP A 82 13.40 -2.88 -5.76
N ALA A 83 13.70 -3.44 -6.93
CA ALA A 83 14.56 -2.78 -7.90
C ALA A 83 13.99 -1.43 -8.34
N ILE A 84 12.68 -1.37 -8.65
CA ILE A 84 11.99 -0.12 -9.00
C ILE A 84 12.05 0.89 -7.85
N SER A 85 11.82 0.44 -6.62
CA SER A 85 11.87 1.32 -5.43
C SER A 85 13.25 1.94 -5.23
N ILE A 86 14.32 1.15 -5.42
CA ILE A 86 15.71 1.61 -5.31
C ILE A 86 16.05 2.56 -6.47
N ILE A 87 15.66 2.21 -7.70
CA ILE A 87 15.91 3.07 -8.88
C ILE A 87 15.27 4.43 -8.67
N ILE A 88 13.99 4.47 -8.28
CA ILE A 88 13.28 5.73 -8.03
C ILE A 88 14.02 6.57 -6.98
N ALA A 89 14.41 5.96 -5.87
CA ALA A 89 15.10 6.64 -4.79
C ALA A 89 16.50 7.16 -5.13
N VAL A 90 17.19 6.54 -6.09
CA VAL A 90 18.56 6.89 -6.47
C VAL A 90 18.60 7.94 -7.60
N LEU A 91 17.47 8.23 -8.28
CA LEU A 91 17.41 9.24 -9.35
C LEU A 91 17.92 10.62 -8.92
N PRO A 92 17.57 11.18 -7.74
CA PRO A 92 18.09 12.48 -7.30
C PRO A 92 19.61 12.48 -7.04
N LEU A 93 20.16 11.33 -6.62
CA LEU A 93 21.61 11.14 -6.41
C LEU A 93 22.38 11.06 -7.71
N LEU A 94 21.78 10.51 -8.77
CA LEU A 94 22.37 10.41 -10.11
C LEU A 94 22.38 11.73 -10.88
N GLY A 95 21.91 12.81 -10.25
CA GLY A 95 21.93 14.15 -10.82
C GLY A 95 20.55 14.70 -11.16
N TRP A 96 19.45 13.97 -10.89
CA TRP A 96 18.10 14.51 -11.03
C TRP A 96 17.70 15.37 -9.81
N ASN A 97 18.56 16.34 -9.48
CA ASN A 97 18.37 17.28 -8.39
C ASN A 97 18.29 18.71 -8.93
N CYS A 98 17.61 19.60 -8.21
CA CYS A 98 17.33 20.94 -8.71
C CYS A 98 18.59 21.78 -8.97
N LYS A 99 19.69 21.51 -8.25
CA LYS A 99 20.98 22.19 -8.45
C LYS A 99 21.65 21.82 -9.76
N GLN A 100 21.56 20.56 -10.18
CA GLN A 100 22.18 20.07 -11.40
C GLN A 100 21.32 20.36 -12.64
N LEU A 101 19.98 20.39 -12.47
CA LEU A 101 19.04 20.70 -13.56
C LEU A 101 18.75 22.20 -13.72
N ASN A 102 19.27 23.06 -12.83
CA ASN A 102 18.91 24.50 -12.76
C ASN A 102 17.39 24.72 -12.74
N SER A 103 16.68 23.89 -11.98
CA SER A 103 15.22 23.89 -11.89
C SER A 103 14.74 24.40 -10.53
N VAL A 104 13.43 24.55 -10.39
CA VAL A 104 12.80 24.98 -9.14
C VAL A 104 12.94 23.89 -8.08
N CYS A 105 13.61 24.22 -6.97
CA CYS A 105 13.74 23.34 -5.83
C CYS A 105 12.44 23.33 -4.99
N SER A 106 12.09 22.18 -4.45
CA SER A 106 11.00 22.04 -3.47
C SER A 106 11.38 22.65 -2.11
N ASP A 107 10.41 23.30 -1.44
CA ASP A 107 10.59 23.90 -0.11
C ASP A 107 10.54 22.85 1.00
N ILE A 108 9.77 21.77 0.82
CA ILE A 108 9.68 20.66 1.79
C ILE A 108 10.98 19.84 1.79
N PHE A 109 11.55 19.58 0.60
CA PHE A 109 12.75 18.77 0.46
C PHE A 109 13.85 19.54 -0.29
N PRO A 110 14.82 20.14 0.44
CA PRO A 110 15.92 20.85 -0.21
C PRO A 110 16.69 19.90 -1.14
N LEU A 111 17.09 20.39 -2.32
CA LEU A 111 17.72 19.66 -3.45
C LEU A 111 16.79 18.79 -4.31
N ILE A 112 15.57 18.48 -3.88
CA ILE A 112 14.64 17.73 -4.73
C ILE A 112 14.01 18.67 -5.77
N ASP A 113 13.96 18.21 -7.01
CA ASP A 113 13.24 18.86 -8.10
C ASP A 113 11.72 18.75 -7.91
N GLU A 114 10.99 19.84 -8.15
CA GLU A 114 9.54 19.88 -8.00
C GLU A 114 8.80 18.90 -8.91
N ASN A 115 9.27 18.71 -10.16
CA ASN A 115 8.67 17.75 -11.08
C ASN A 115 8.88 16.31 -10.63
N TYR A 116 10.07 16.00 -10.09
CA TYR A 116 10.32 14.69 -9.47
C TYR A 116 9.39 14.45 -8.29
N LEU A 117 9.20 15.45 -7.43
CA LEU A 117 8.31 15.35 -6.28
C LEU A 117 6.85 15.13 -6.73
N MET A 118 6.36 15.89 -7.71
CA MET A 118 5.05 15.71 -8.32
C MET A 118 4.87 14.31 -8.91
N PHE A 119 5.85 13.82 -9.67
CA PHE A 119 5.82 12.47 -10.22
C PHE A 119 5.72 11.41 -9.12
N TRP A 120 6.54 11.52 -8.07
CA TRP A 120 6.54 10.57 -6.96
C TRP A 120 5.22 10.60 -6.17
N ILE A 121 4.67 11.79 -5.89
CA ILE A 121 3.37 11.94 -5.21
C ILE A 121 2.25 11.35 -6.06
N SER A 122 2.23 11.63 -7.36
CA SER A 122 1.22 11.12 -8.29
C SER A 122 1.23 9.60 -8.35
N VAL A 123 2.40 8.99 -8.56
CA VAL A 123 2.55 7.52 -8.58
C VAL A 123 2.12 6.91 -7.26
N THR A 124 2.54 7.49 -6.13
CA THR A 124 2.19 6.98 -4.79
C THR A 124 0.69 7.09 -4.53
N THR A 125 0.06 8.21 -4.91
CA THR A 125 -1.39 8.42 -4.75
C THR A 125 -2.18 7.42 -5.59
N VAL A 126 -1.81 7.22 -6.86
CA VAL A 126 -2.45 6.23 -7.74
C VAL A 126 -2.34 4.83 -7.15
N LEU A 127 -1.17 4.45 -6.64
CA LEU A 127 -0.97 3.15 -5.98
C LEU A 127 -1.83 2.99 -4.73
N VAL A 128 -1.88 3.99 -3.85
CA VAL A 128 -2.70 3.95 -2.62
C VAL A 128 -4.19 3.87 -2.96
N VAL A 129 -4.68 4.67 -3.91
CA VAL A 129 -6.08 4.61 -4.37
C VAL A 129 -6.41 3.24 -4.96
N PHE A 130 -5.52 2.68 -5.76
CA PHE A 130 -5.71 1.33 -6.32
C PHE A 130 -5.77 0.26 -5.21
N ILE A 131 -4.90 0.33 -4.20
CA ILE A 131 -4.91 -0.58 -3.05
C ILE A 131 -6.25 -0.46 -2.30
N ILE A 132 -6.71 0.76 -2.04
CA ILE A 132 -8.01 1.01 -1.39
C ILE A 132 -9.14 0.40 -2.21
N TYR A 133 -9.18 0.68 -3.52
CA TYR A 133 -10.19 0.14 -4.43
C TYR A 133 -10.19 -1.40 -4.45
N ALA A 134 -9.00 -2.03 -4.55
CA ALA A 134 -8.87 -3.47 -4.57
C ALA A 134 -9.40 -4.11 -3.27
N TYR A 135 -9.06 -3.55 -2.10
CA TYR A 135 -9.55 -4.06 -0.82
C TYR A 135 -11.04 -3.80 -0.61
N MET A 136 -11.56 -2.64 -1.01
CA MET A 136 -13.00 -2.35 -0.98
C MET A 136 -13.78 -3.32 -1.87
N TYR A 137 -13.27 -3.61 -3.07
CA TYR A 137 -13.86 -4.60 -3.97
C TYR A 137 -13.85 -6.01 -3.36
N ILE A 138 -12.74 -6.40 -2.71
CA ILE A 138 -12.63 -7.68 -1.99
C ILE A 138 -13.70 -7.78 -0.89
N LEU A 139 -13.83 -6.74 -0.05
CA LEU A 139 -14.83 -6.68 1.01
C LEU A 139 -16.25 -6.76 0.46
N TRP A 140 -16.53 -6.01 -0.62
CA TRP A 140 -17.84 -6.06 -1.29
C TRP A 140 -18.18 -7.46 -1.78
N LYS A 141 -17.23 -8.13 -2.44
CA LYS A 141 -17.44 -9.48 -2.97
C LYS A 141 -17.62 -10.52 -1.85
N ALA A 142 -16.83 -10.41 -0.77
CA ALA A 142 -16.98 -11.26 0.41
C ALA A 142 -18.35 -11.05 1.09
N HIS A 143 -18.77 -9.79 1.28
CA HIS A 143 -20.07 -9.46 1.84
C HIS A 143 -21.22 -9.97 0.98
N HIS A 144 -21.15 -9.75 -0.34
CA HIS A 144 -22.16 -10.22 -1.27
C HIS A 144 -22.27 -11.77 -1.29
N HIS A 145 -21.14 -12.47 -1.16
CA HIS A 145 -21.14 -13.93 -1.02
C HIS A 145 -21.80 -14.38 0.30
N ALA A 146 -21.44 -13.75 1.42
CA ALA A 146 -22.03 -14.04 2.73
C ALA A 146 -23.55 -13.82 2.75
N VAL A 147 -24.05 -12.70 2.20
CA VAL A 147 -25.49 -12.41 2.11
C VAL A 147 -26.22 -13.42 1.22
N ARG A 148 -25.64 -13.83 0.09
CA ARG A 148 -26.23 -14.89 -0.76
C ARG A 148 -26.31 -16.23 -0.04
N MET A 149 -25.29 -16.59 0.74
CA MET A 149 -25.28 -17.82 1.52
C MET A 149 -26.33 -17.79 2.62
N LEU A 150 -26.46 -16.67 3.35
CA LEU A 150 -27.50 -16.48 4.38
C LEU A 150 -28.91 -16.59 3.79
N ARG A 151 -29.18 -15.99 2.62
CA ARG A 151 -30.46 -16.13 1.92
C ARG A 151 -30.76 -17.57 1.50
N ARG A 152 -29.75 -18.31 1.02
CA ARG A 152 -29.91 -19.73 0.66
C ARG A 152 -30.15 -20.63 1.88
N THR A 153 -29.46 -20.37 3.00
CA THR A 153 -29.69 -21.09 4.26
C THR A 153 -31.07 -20.78 4.83
N SER A 154 -31.52 -19.53 4.77
CA SER A 154 -32.87 -19.15 5.23
C SER A 154 -33.98 -19.81 4.39
N GLN A 155 -33.80 -19.95 3.07
CA GLN A 155 -34.76 -20.68 2.23
C GLN A 155 -34.72 -22.21 2.43
N LYS A 156 -33.54 -22.80 2.67
CA LYS A 156 -33.45 -24.24 3.02
C LYS A 156 -33.92 -24.56 4.44
N SER A 157 -33.93 -23.58 5.35
CA SER A 157 -34.42 -23.74 6.73
C SER A 157 -35.95 -23.74 6.84
N LEU A 158 -36.69 -23.44 5.76
CA LEU A 158 -38.16 -23.48 5.74
C LEU A 158 -38.73 -24.78 5.13
N VAL A 159 -37.87 -25.72 4.67
CA VAL A 159 -38.32 -27.01 4.11
C VAL A 159 -37.45 -28.16 4.61
N VAL A 160 -37.42 -28.39 5.92
CA VAL A 160 -37.07 -29.71 6.48
C VAL A 160 -37.92 -29.93 7.75
N HIS A 161 -39.16 -30.38 7.56
CA HIS A 161 -39.84 -31.17 8.59
C HIS A 161 -39.37 -32.62 8.38
N SER A 162 -38.17 -32.96 8.87
CA SER A 162 -37.72 -34.36 8.93
C SER A 162 -37.97 -34.86 10.34
N SER A 163 -38.88 -35.84 10.41
CA SER A 163 -39.31 -36.58 11.60
C SER A 163 -38.23 -37.57 12.12
N ASP A 164 -36.94 -37.30 11.93
CA ASP A 164 -35.91 -38.24 12.38
C ASP A 164 -34.67 -37.50 12.86
N GLY A 165 -34.22 -37.86 14.07
CA GLY A 165 -33.33 -37.11 14.97
C GLY A 165 -31.88 -36.92 14.54
N THR A 166 -31.62 -36.72 13.25
CA THR A 166 -30.28 -36.52 12.71
C THR A 166 -29.96 -35.03 12.66
N LYS A 167 -29.01 -34.59 13.49
CA LYS A 167 -28.51 -33.21 13.54
C LYS A 167 -27.92 -32.81 12.17
N VAL A 168 -28.72 -32.20 11.31
CA VAL A 168 -28.23 -31.59 10.06
C VAL A 168 -27.52 -30.29 10.44
N GLN A 169 -26.19 -30.33 10.48
CA GLN A 169 -25.35 -29.15 10.72
C GLN A 169 -25.32 -28.29 9.46
N THR A 170 -26.35 -27.46 9.31
CA THR A 170 -26.54 -26.51 8.20
C THR A 170 -25.53 -25.37 8.29
N ALA A 171 -24.71 -25.23 7.25
CA ALA A 171 -23.66 -24.20 7.06
C ALA A 171 -22.55 -24.21 8.13
N ARG A 172 -21.42 -24.82 7.78
CA ARG A 172 -20.19 -24.92 8.58
C ARG A 172 -19.85 -23.56 9.24
N PRO A 173 -19.98 -23.40 10.57
CA PRO A 173 -19.71 -22.14 11.28
C PRO A 173 -18.29 -21.62 11.04
N ASP A 174 -17.36 -22.49 10.62
CA ASP A 174 -15.99 -22.13 10.25
C ASP A 174 -15.89 -21.19 9.04
N GLN A 175 -16.75 -21.34 8.02
CA GLN A 175 -16.69 -20.51 6.81
C GLN A 175 -17.11 -19.07 7.08
N VAL A 176 -18.21 -18.87 7.81
CA VAL A 176 -18.68 -17.52 8.20
C VAL A 176 -17.70 -16.84 9.17
N ARG A 177 -17.12 -17.60 10.11
CA ARG A 177 -16.08 -17.08 11.02
C ARG A 177 -14.79 -16.70 10.29
N MET A 178 -14.40 -17.45 9.26
CA MET A 178 -13.22 -17.16 8.44
C MET A 178 -13.44 -15.90 7.61
N ASP A 179 -14.62 -15.72 7.00
CA ASP A 179 -14.97 -14.52 6.23
C ASP A 179 -14.96 -13.25 7.10
N ILE A 180 -15.45 -13.32 8.34
CA ILE A 180 -15.43 -12.21 9.31
C ILE A 180 -14.00 -11.89 9.77
N ARG A 181 -13.18 -12.90 10.07
CA ARG A 181 -11.78 -12.69 10.47
C ARG A 181 -10.98 -12.02 9.35
N LEU A 182 -11.15 -12.49 8.12
CA LEU A 182 -10.52 -11.90 6.93
C LEU A 182 -10.98 -10.45 6.73
N ALA A 183 -12.29 -10.18 6.81
CA ALA A 183 -12.82 -8.83 6.69
C ALA A 183 -12.27 -7.88 7.76
N LYS A 184 -12.18 -8.32 9.02
CA LYS A 184 -11.61 -7.51 10.12
C LYS A 184 -10.17 -7.12 9.86
N THR A 185 -9.35 -8.07 9.38
CA THR A 185 -7.94 -7.79 9.03
C THR A 185 -7.85 -6.81 7.87
N LEU A 186 -8.67 -6.96 6.83
CA LEU A 186 -8.67 -6.05 5.67
C LEU A 186 -9.13 -4.63 6.03
N VAL A 187 -10.17 -4.50 6.86
CA VAL A 187 -10.63 -3.20 7.36
C VAL A 187 -9.56 -2.52 8.21
N LEU A 188 -8.87 -3.28 9.07
CA LEU A 188 -7.75 -2.75 9.85
C LEU A 188 -6.63 -2.24 8.93
N ILE A 189 -6.23 -3.03 7.92
CA ILE A 189 -5.19 -2.64 6.96
C ILE A 189 -5.61 -1.36 6.21
N LEU A 190 -6.86 -1.28 5.73
CA LEU A 190 -7.40 -0.11 5.06
C LEU A 190 -7.40 1.13 5.98
N ALA A 191 -7.86 0.98 7.21
CA ALA A 191 -7.90 2.09 8.17
C ALA A 191 -6.49 2.62 8.47
N VAL A 192 -5.53 1.72 8.72
CA VAL A 192 -4.12 2.10 8.94
C VAL A 192 -3.55 2.78 7.70
N LEU A 193 -3.83 2.27 6.49
CA LEU A 193 -3.36 2.88 5.25
C LEU A 193 -3.88 4.31 5.11
N VAL A 194 -5.17 4.56 5.33
CA VAL A 194 -5.77 5.90 5.23
C VAL A 194 -5.25 6.84 6.31
N ILE A 195 -5.12 6.37 7.56
CA ILE A 195 -4.64 7.20 8.68
C ILE A 195 -3.15 7.56 8.50
N CYS A 196 -2.32 6.62 8.02
CA CYS A 196 -0.89 6.86 7.86
C CYS A 196 -0.56 7.64 6.58
N TRP A 197 -1.20 7.33 5.45
CA TRP A 197 -0.87 7.95 4.17
C TRP A 197 -1.72 9.18 3.84
N GLY A 198 -2.97 9.23 4.32
CA GLY A 198 -3.90 10.32 4.03
C GLY A 198 -3.34 11.70 4.40
N PRO A 199 -2.92 11.94 5.65
CA PRO A 199 -2.37 13.23 6.05
C PRO A 199 -1.08 13.60 5.31
N LEU A 200 -0.19 12.63 5.09
CA LEU A 200 1.07 12.85 4.38
C LEU A 200 0.83 13.29 2.93
N LEU A 201 0.00 12.53 2.20
CA LEU A 201 -0.34 12.88 0.82
C LEU A 201 -1.11 14.19 0.74
N ALA A 202 -2.03 14.45 1.67
CA ALA A 202 -2.78 15.70 1.71
C ALA A 202 -1.87 16.92 1.90
N ILE A 203 -0.91 16.85 2.84
CA ILE A 203 0.06 17.93 3.07
C ILE A 203 0.94 18.15 1.83
N MET A 204 1.49 17.08 1.26
CA MET A 204 2.37 17.18 0.08
C MET A 204 1.63 17.72 -1.15
N VAL A 205 0.36 17.36 -1.32
CA VAL A 205 -0.48 17.87 -2.41
C VAL A 205 -0.88 19.33 -2.16
N TYR A 206 -1.23 19.69 -0.93
CA TYR A 206 -1.58 21.07 -0.58
C TYR A 206 -0.43 22.04 -0.85
N ASP A 207 0.80 21.66 -0.48
CA ASP A 207 1.99 22.48 -0.72
C ASP A 207 2.24 22.73 -2.21
N LEU A 208 2.09 21.70 -3.05
CA LEU A 208 2.19 21.84 -4.51
C LEU A 208 1.10 22.75 -5.09
N PHE A 209 -0.15 22.60 -4.66
CA PHE A 209 -1.26 23.43 -5.15
C PHE A 209 -1.13 24.88 -4.72
N TRP A 210 -0.76 25.14 -3.47
CA TRP A 210 -0.52 26.49 -2.95
C TRP A 210 0.56 27.20 -3.77
N ARG A 211 1.65 26.48 -4.10
CA ARG A 211 2.73 27.04 -4.92
C ARG A 211 2.34 27.28 -6.38
N MET A 212 1.47 26.46 -6.96
CA MET A 212 0.96 26.72 -8.31
C MET A 212 0.13 28.01 -8.35
N ASP A 213 -0.67 28.29 -7.31
CA ASP A 213 -1.44 29.54 -7.21
C ASP A 213 -0.54 30.77 -7.01
N ASP A 214 0.57 30.66 -6.26
CA ASP A 214 1.52 31.76 -6.06
C ASP A 214 2.36 32.11 -7.32
N ASN A 215 2.42 31.22 -8.31
CA ASN A 215 3.18 31.43 -9.56
C ASN A 215 2.31 31.90 -10.76
N ILE A 216 1.02 32.14 -10.55
CA ILE A 216 0.07 32.66 -11.55
C ILE A 216 -0.15 34.17 -11.31
#